data_AF-K7M6K2-F1
#
_entry.id   AF-K7M6K2-F1
#
_cell.length_a   1.000
_cell.length_b   1.000
_cell.length_c   1.000
_cell.angle_alpha   90.00
_cell.angle_beta   90.00
_cell.angle_gamma   90.00
#
_symmetry.space_group_name_H-M   'P 1'
#
loop_
_entity.id
_entity.type
_entity.pdbx_description
1 polymer ?
#
loop_
_entity_poly.entity_id
_entity_poly.type
_entity_poly.pdbx_seq_one_letter_code
_entity_poly.pdbx_strand_id
1 'polypeptide(L)' 'MDGLFCYGCCEQNDIHSPHVTIYESLLYSARVRLSLEVNSETRKMFIEEVMELVELNLLREALVGLPGVSGLSTK' A
#
# COMPACT_ATOMS: atom_id res chain seq x y z
N MET A 1 33.78 9.59 -2.80
CA MET A 1 32.83 8.47 -2.93
C MET A 1 31.82 8.76 -1.84
N ASP A 2 30.55 9.06 -2.11
CA ASP A 2 29.55 8.08 -2.52
C ASP A 2 28.41 8.82 -3.27
N GLY A 3 28.39 8.70 -4.59
CA GLY A 3 27.42 9.38 -5.47
C GLY A 3 26.58 8.39 -6.27
N LEU A 4 26.31 7.21 -5.73
CA LEU A 4 25.59 6.15 -6.45
C LEU A 4 24.62 5.38 -5.54
N PHE A 5 23.60 6.06 -5.04
CA PHE A 5 22.34 5.41 -4.68
C PHE A 5 21.22 6.32 -5.20
N CYS A 6 20.23 5.73 -5.90
CA CYS A 6 18.99 6.36 -6.43
C CYS A 6 18.89 6.72 -7.93
N TYR A 7 19.46 5.94 -8.86
CA TYR A 7 19.11 6.08 -10.31
C TYR A 7 17.89 5.25 -10.75
N GLY A 8 16.99 4.83 -9.85
CA GLY A 8 15.90 3.91 -10.24
C GLY A 8 14.63 3.87 -9.39
N CYS A 9 14.53 4.64 -8.31
CA CYS A 9 13.24 4.81 -7.64
C CYS A 9 12.42 5.84 -8.42
N CYS A 10 11.66 5.37 -9.41
CA CYS A 10 10.52 6.12 -9.90
C CYS A 10 9.44 6.04 -8.82
N GLU A 11 9.21 7.12 -8.09
CA GLU A 11 8.11 7.22 -7.13
C GLU A 11 6.80 6.82 -7.83
N GLN A 12 6.14 5.78 -7.31
CA GLN A 12 4.82 5.39 -7.80
C GLN A 12 3.78 6.26 -7.07
N ASN A 13 3.17 7.17 -7.81
CA ASN A 13 2.12 8.03 -7.27
C ASN A 13 0.75 7.32 -7.40
N ASP A 14 0.47 6.40 -6.48
CA ASP A 14 -0.83 5.74 -6.38
C ASP A 14 -1.90 6.74 -5.89
N ILE A 15 -2.86 7.06 -6.75
CA ILE A 15 -3.98 7.96 -6.41
C ILE A 15 -5.12 7.11 -5.86
N HIS A 16 -5.30 7.16 -4.55
CA HIS A 16 -6.44 6.54 -3.85
C HIS A 16 -7.48 7.59 -3.46
N SER A 17 -8.75 7.16 -3.35
CA SER A 17 -9.79 7.98 -2.72
C SER A 17 -9.40 8.25 -1.26
N PRO A 18 -9.55 9.47 -0.73
CA PRO A 18 -9.21 9.77 0.66
C PRO A 18 -10.10 9.04 1.68
N HIS A 19 -11.18 8.42 1.20
CA HIS A 19 -12.16 7.71 2.02
C HIS A 19 -11.95 6.19 2.09
N VAL A 20 -10.94 5.65 1.40
CA VAL A 20 -10.60 4.23 1.54
C VAL A 20 -9.59 4.03 2.65
N THR A 21 -9.69 2.88 3.31
CA THR A 21 -8.73 2.45 4.32
C THR A 21 -7.43 1.98 3.67
N ILE A 22 -6.36 1.91 4.46
CA ILE A 22 -5.08 1.32 4.02
C ILE A 22 -5.27 -0.12 3.55
N TYR A 23 -6.04 -0.91 4.30
CA TYR A 23 -6.30 -2.31 3.96
C TYR A 23 -7.06 -2.45 2.62
N GLU A 24 -8.10 -1.64 2.39
CA GLU A 24 -8.82 -1.63 1.12
C GLU A 24 -7.94 -1.18 -0.04
N SER A 25 -7.06 -0.21 0.19
CA SER A 25 -6.10 0.28 -0.79
C SER A 25 -5.16 -0.83 -1.23
N LEU A 26 -4.61 -1.60 -0.28
CA LEU A 26 -3.77 -2.77 -0.58
C LEU A 26 -4.54 -3.87 -1.31
N LEU A 27 -5.77 -4.17 -0.88
CA LEU A 27 -6.62 -5.14 -1.58
C LEU A 27 -6.90 -4.74 -3.04
N TYR A 28 -7.19 -3.46 -3.28
CA TYR A 28 -7.39 -2.93 -4.63
C TYR A 28 -6.11 -3.08 -5.45
N SER A 29 -4.98 -2.68 -4.88
CA SER A 29 -3.63 -2.82 -5.43
C SER A 29 -3.32 -4.27 -5.86
N ALA A 30 -3.56 -5.23 -4.98
CA ALA A 30 -3.35 -6.65 -5.28
C ALA A 30 -4.34 -7.18 -6.32
N ARG A 31 -5.58 -6.68 -6.34
CA ARG A 31 -6.57 -7.10 -7.33
C ARG A 31 -6.19 -6.68 -8.75
N VAL A 32 -5.61 -5.49 -8.93
CA VAL A 32 -5.23 -4.98 -10.26
C VAL A 32 -3.88 -5.51 -10.74
N ARG A 33 -2.98 -5.92 -9.81
CA ARG A 33 -1.65 -6.42 -10.14
C ARG A 33 -1.53 -7.94 -10.21
N LEU A 34 -2.39 -8.69 -9.51
CA LEU A 34 -2.36 -10.15 -9.51
C LEU A 34 -3.32 -10.71 -10.56
N SER A 35 -2.96 -11.87 -11.12
CA SER A 35 -3.80 -12.62 -12.05
C SER A 35 -5.17 -12.95 -11.45
N LEU A 36 -6.19 -13.03 -12.30
CA LEU A 36 -7.55 -13.41 -11.91
C LEU A 36 -7.65 -14.84 -11.36
N GLU A 37 -6.68 -15.71 -11.70
CA GLU A 37 -6.55 -17.07 -11.18
C GLU A 37 -6.23 -17.12 -9.68
N VAL A 38 -5.68 -16.03 -9.12
CA VAL A 38 -5.45 -15.93 -7.68
C VAL A 38 -6.80 -15.74 -6.99
N ASN A 39 -7.20 -16.75 -6.22
CA ASN A 39 -8.44 -16.72 -5.46
C ASN A 39 -8.41 -15.59 -4.40
N SER A 40 -9.59 -15.25 -3.89
CA SER A 40 -9.75 -14.19 -2.89
C SER A 40 -9.03 -14.49 -1.57
N GLU A 41 -8.95 -15.76 -1.16
CA GLU A 41 -8.31 -16.18 0.08
C GLU A 41 -6.80 -16.00 0.02
N THR A 42 -6.13 -16.51 -1.03
CA THR A 42 -4.69 -16.34 -1.22
C THR A 42 -4.33 -14.86 -1.35
N ARG A 43 -5.17 -14.06 -2.05
CA ARG A 43 -4.97 -12.61 -2.11
C ARG A 43 -5.03 -11.96 -0.72
N LYS A 44 -5.99 -12.36 0.12
CA LYS A 44 -6.11 -11.83 1.50
C LYS A 44 -4.92 -12.25 2.36
N MET A 45 -4.49 -13.51 2.28
CA MET A 45 -3.31 -13.99 3.01
C MET A 45 -2.07 -13.15 2.66
N PHE A 46 -1.84 -12.92 1.37
CA PHE A 46 -0.75 -12.05 0.92
C PHE A 46 -0.86 -10.61 1.48
N ILE A 47 -2.07 -10.04 1.55
CA ILE A 47 -2.26 -8.71 2.15
C ILE A 47 -2.00 -8.72 3.66
N GLU A 48 -2.46 -9.73 4.40
CA GLU A 48 -2.18 -9.83 5.84
C GLU A 48 -0.67 -9.96 6.11
N GLU A 49 0.06 -10.76 5.30
CA GLU A 49 1.51 -10.86 5.38
C GLU A 49 2.19 -9.51 5.12
N VAL A 50 1.75 -8.76 4.11
CA VAL A 50 2.26 -7.41 3.84
C VAL A 50 1.98 -6.48 5.02
N MET A 51 0.75 -6.49 5.55
CA MET A 51 0.35 -5.64 6.68
C MET A 51 1.17 -5.91 7.94
N GLU A 52 1.54 -7.17 8.16
CA GLU A 52 2.46 -7.56 9.23
C GLU A 52 3.89 -7.10 8.95
N LEU A 53 4.41 -7.39 7.75
CA LEU A 53 5.77 -7.05 7.33
C LEU A 53 6.06 -5.55 7.44
N VAL A 54 5.11 -4.70 7.09
CA VAL A 54 5.24 -3.23 7.16
C VAL A 54 4.63 -2.63 8.43
N GLU A 55 4.27 -3.46 9.42
CA GLU A 55 3.74 -3.04 10.72
C GLU A 55 2.49 -2.14 10.64
N LEU A 56 1.71 -2.25 9.56
CA LEU A 56 0.49 -1.46 9.32
C LEU A 56 -0.77 -2.10 9.91
N ASN A 57 -0.66 -3.27 10.56
CA ASN A 57 -1.80 -3.96 11.17
C ASN A 57 -2.66 -3.06 12.08
N LEU A 58 -2.02 -2.20 12.88
CA LEU A 58 -2.73 -1.26 13.77
C LEU A 58 -3.41 -0.10 13.02
N LEU A 59 -2.98 0.18 11.79
CA LEU A 59 -3.47 1.25 10.94
C LEU A 59 -4.38 0.71 9.83
N ARG A 60 -4.78 -0.56 9.88
CA ARG A 60 -5.55 -1.19 8.80
C ARG A 60 -6.86 -0.47 8.46
N GLU A 61 -7.53 0.09 9.46
CA GLU A 61 -8.76 0.87 9.33
C GLU A 61 -8.51 2.38 9.20
N ALA A 62 -7.25 2.82 9.28
CA ALA A 62 -6.93 4.23 9.08
C ALA A 62 -7.16 4.59 7.60
N LEU A 63 -7.76 5.75 7.40
CA LEU A 63 -7.99 6.31 6.08
C LEU A 63 -6.65 6.69 5.45
N VAL A 64 -6.49 6.45 4.15
CA VAL A 64 -5.34 6.93 3.38
C VAL A 64 -5.23 8.45 3.49
N GLY A 65 -6.37 9.14 3.55
CA GLY A 65 -6.44 10.59 3.69
C GLY A 65 -6.06 11.33 2.41
N LEU A 66 -5.81 12.63 2.56
CA LEU A 66 -5.46 13.53 1.46
C LEU A 66 -3.96 13.85 1.54
N PRO A 67 -3.21 13.72 0.43
CA PRO A 67 -1.79 14.08 0.40
C PRO A 67 -1.54 15.48 0.97
N GLY A 68 -0.66 15.58 1.97
CA GLY A 68 -0.29 16.84 2.63
C GLY A 68 -1.31 17.41 3.62
N VAL A 69 -2.48 16.79 3.80
CA VAL A 69 -3.52 17.26 4.73
C VAL A 69 -3.77 16.25 5.85
N SER A 70 -3.89 14.96 5.51
CA SER A 70 -4.26 13.90 6.45
C SER A 70 -3.82 12.54 5.90
N GLY A 71 -3.54 11.59 6.79
CA GLY A 71 -3.11 10.24 6.42
C GLY A 71 -1.71 9.88 6.94
N LEU A 72 -1.14 8.82 6.37
CA LEU A 72 0.23 8.40 6.67
C LEU A 72 1.21 9.42 6.06
N SER A 73 1.74 10.32 6.89
CA SER A 73 2.87 11.16 6.50
C SER A 73 4.16 10.54 7.03
N THR A 74 5.13 10.29 6.15
CA THR A 74 6.51 10.02 6.54
C THR A 74 7.03 11.24 7.29
N LYS A 75 7.41 11.05 8.55
CA LYS A 75 8.19 12.04 9.30
C LYS A 75 9.56 12.23 8.66
#